data_AF-A0A1V9Z782-F1
#
_entry.id   AF-A0A1V9Z782-F1
#
_cell.length_a   1.000
_cell.length_b   1.000
_cell.length_c   1.000
_cell.angle_alpha   90.00
_cell.angle_beta   90.00
_cell.angle_gamma   90.00
#
_symmetry.space_group_name_H-M   'P 1'
#
loop_
_entity.id
_entity.type
_entity.pdbx_description
1 polymer ?
#
loop_
_entity_poly.entity_id
_entity_poly.type
_entity_poly.pdbx_seq_one_letter_code
_entity_poly.pdbx_strand_id
1 'polypeptide(L)'
;MSDVLDEAVAKRRQYLRVKQMLYRSKIAAEIDGLKAEVDRLQLQLAHQMITPSSKALPWKDVSIAMEEDNKLKLRKNKQLKLQEQMYRRLVSYMHKWALQVIRSPKDSQYAWRHSFLPQDGNTRKLGIDWITQMIYHNTDSMLSKYNFPSIDAGPYHYDFQMSLSQDDLFEYIWRTQKEIQLPFDQ
;
A
#
# COMPACT_ATOMS: atom_id res chain seq x y z
N MET A 1 -83.74 62.45 -17.76
CA MET A 1 -82.49 61.94 -18.39
C MET A 1 -81.34 61.82 -17.38
N SER A 2 -81.21 62.74 -16.40
CA SER A 2 -80.24 62.65 -15.29
C SER A 2 -80.39 61.42 -14.38
N ASP A 3 -81.63 61.05 -14.06
CA ASP A 3 -81.94 59.99 -13.09
C ASP A 3 -81.55 58.57 -13.60
N VAL A 4 -81.71 58.35 -14.90
CA VAL A 4 -81.36 57.08 -15.58
C VAL A 4 -79.84 56.87 -15.65
N LEU A 5 -79.08 57.97 -15.74
CA LEU A 5 -77.62 57.93 -15.71
C LEU A 5 -77.09 57.60 -14.31
N ASP A 6 -77.74 58.09 -13.25
CA ASP A 6 -77.32 57.83 -11.87
C ASP A 6 -77.59 56.39 -11.43
N GLU A 7 -78.72 55.81 -11.87
CA GLU A 7 -79.04 54.40 -11.63
C GLU A 7 -78.06 53.44 -12.36
N ALA A 8 -77.64 53.79 -13.58
CA ALA A 8 -76.64 53.03 -14.33
C ALA A 8 -75.25 53.06 -13.65
N VAL A 9 -74.86 54.21 -13.11
CA VAL A 9 -73.62 54.37 -12.34
C VAL A 9 -73.67 53.57 -11.03
N ALA A 10 -74.80 53.59 -10.33
CA ALA A 10 -75.01 52.81 -9.10
C ALA A 10 -74.92 51.29 -9.36
N LYS A 11 -75.58 50.78 -10.41
CA LYS A 11 -75.50 49.36 -10.82
C LYS A 11 -74.06 48.95 -11.18
N ARG A 12 -73.32 49.82 -11.87
CA ARG A 12 -71.90 49.58 -12.20
C ARG A 12 -71.01 49.50 -10.95
N ARG A 13 -71.22 50.38 -9.96
CA ARG A 13 -70.49 50.33 -8.67
C ARG A 13 -70.79 49.05 -7.89
N GLN A 14 -72.06 48.63 -7.86
CA GLN A 14 -72.48 47.38 -7.20
C GLN A 14 -71.80 46.17 -7.86
N TYR A 15 -71.82 46.09 -9.19
CA TYR A 15 -71.15 45.04 -9.95
C TYR A 15 -69.64 45.00 -9.69
N LEU A 16 -68.96 46.15 -9.70
CA LEU A 16 -67.53 46.23 -9.43
C LEU A 16 -67.18 45.79 -8.00
N ARG A 17 -67.99 46.18 -7.00
CA ARG A 17 -67.84 45.71 -5.62
C ARG A 17 -67.95 44.19 -5.51
N VAL A 18 -69.01 43.62 -6.09
CA VAL A 18 -69.22 42.16 -6.07
C VAL A 18 -68.09 41.44 -6.80
N LYS A 19 -67.67 41.93 -7.96
CA LYS A 19 -66.53 41.37 -8.71
C LYS A 19 -65.24 41.41 -7.89
N GLN A 20 -64.96 42.51 -7.20
CA GLN A 20 -63.77 42.66 -6.38
C GLN A 20 -63.82 41.80 -5.11
N MET A 21 -65.01 41.63 -4.51
CA MET A 21 -65.23 40.71 -3.40
C MET A 21 -64.98 39.25 -3.82
N LEU A 22 -65.55 38.82 -4.95
CA LEU A 22 -65.34 37.47 -5.49
C LEU A 22 -63.88 37.21 -5.84
N TYR A 23 -63.20 38.20 -6.44
CA TYR A 23 -61.77 38.11 -6.73
C TYR A 23 -60.93 37.95 -5.46
N ARG A 24 -61.20 38.77 -4.43
CA ARG A 24 -60.51 38.67 -3.13
C ARG A 24 -60.79 37.33 -2.43
N SER A 25 -62.04 36.86 -2.47
CA SER A 25 -62.44 35.57 -1.93
C SER A 25 -61.74 34.41 -2.63
N LYS A 26 -61.59 34.48 -3.96
CA LYS A 26 -60.87 33.46 -4.73
C LYS A 26 -59.39 33.39 -4.35
N ILE A 27 -58.73 34.54 -4.26
CA ILE A 27 -57.33 34.61 -3.83
C ILE A 27 -57.16 34.10 -2.41
N ALA A 28 -58.03 34.48 -1.48
CA ALA A 28 -57.98 34.01 -0.10
C ALA A 28 -58.10 32.48 -0.03
N ALA A 29 -59.07 31.90 -0.74
CA ALA A 29 -59.25 30.46 -0.82
C ALA A 29 -58.04 29.74 -1.45
N GLU A 30 -57.41 30.34 -2.46
CA GLU A 30 -56.20 29.79 -3.09
C GLU A 30 -55.00 29.82 -2.14
N ILE A 31 -54.81 30.93 -1.40
CA ILE A 31 -53.77 31.04 -0.37
C ILE A 31 -53.99 30.02 0.73
N ASP A 32 -55.22 29.86 1.21
CA ASP A 32 -55.55 28.88 2.25
C ASP A 32 -55.35 27.44 1.77
N GLY A 33 -55.69 27.16 0.50
CA GLY A 33 -55.41 25.87 -0.13
C GLY A 33 -53.91 25.58 -0.26
N LEU A 34 -53.11 26.57 -0.67
CA LEU A 34 -51.65 26.44 -0.75
C LEU A 34 -51.02 26.23 0.63
N LYS A 35 -51.50 26.93 1.66
CA LYS A 35 -51.02 26.74 3.04
C LYS A 35 -51.34 25.33 3.54
N ALA A 36 -52.58 24.86 3.34
CA ALA A 36 -52.96 23.52 3.71
C ALA A 36 -52.11 22.45 3.01
N GLU A 37 -51.75 22.67 1.75
CA GLU A 37 -50.88 21.76 1.00
C GLU A 37 -49.43 21.78 1.52
N VAL A 38 -48.90 22.97 1.86
CA VAL A 38 -47.59 23.09 2.52
C VAL A 38 -47.59 22.36 3.85
N ASP A 39 -48.61 22.56 4.68
CA ASP A 39 -48.73 21.89 5.98
C ASP A 39 -48.81 20.37 5.80
N ARG A 40 -49.59 19.88 4.82
CA ARG A 40 -49.69 18.46 4.49
C ARG A 40 -48.34 17.87 4.07
N LEU A 41 -47.61 18.55 3.19
CA LEU A 41 -46.30 18.10 2.72
C LEU A 41 -45.25 18.12 3.83
N GLN A 42 -45.28 19.13 4.70
CA GLN A 42 -44.40 19.19 5.88
C GLN A 42 -44.68 18.04 6.84
N LEU A 43 -45.95 17.72 7.09
CA LEU A 43 -46.35 16.60 7.95
C LEU A 43 -45.92 15.25 7.33
N GLN A 44 -46.07 15.11 6.01
CA GLN A 44 -45.63 13.91 5.29
C GLN A 44 -44.11 13.73 5.35
N LEU A 45 -43.34 14.82 5.21
CA LEU A 45 -41.88 14.81 5.33
C LEU A 45 -41.43 14.52 6.76
N ALA A 46 -42.05 15.14 7.76
CA ALA A 46 -41.78 14.85 9.18
C ALA A 46 -42.09 13.39 9.52
N HIS A 47 -43.19 12.85 9.00
CA HIS A 47 -43.55 11.45 9.21
C HIS A 47 -42.56 10.49 8.55
N GLN A 48 -42.03 10.82 7.36
CA GLN A 48 -40.97 10.04 6.69
C GLN A 48 -39.61 10.14 7.39
N MET A 49 -39.33 11.25 8.07
CA MET A 49 -38.11 11.42 8.86
C MET A 49 -38.17 10.66 10.20
N ILE A 50 -39.34 10.64 10.86
CA ILE A 50 -39.53 9.98 12.17
C ILE A 50 -39.78 8.49 11.99
N THR A 51 -40.54 8.11 10.96
CA THR A 51 -40.81 6.73 10.58
C THR A 51 -39.99 6.46 9.33
N PRO A 52 -38.71 6.04 9.44
CA PRO A 52 -37.95 5.66 8.27
C PRO A 52 -38.68 4.49 7.63
N SER A 53 -39.43 4.77 6.56
CA SER A 53 -40.14 3.76 5.75
C SER A 53 -39.17 2.71 5.18
N SER A 54 -37.88 3.01 5.20
CA SER A 54 -36.85 2.16 4.67
C SER A 54 -36.03 1.50 5.77
N LYS A 55 -35.97 0.17 5.75
CA LYS A 55 -34.90 -0.62 6.40
C LYS A 55 -33.50 -0.30 5.83
N ALA A 56 -33.39 0.61 4.85
CA ALA A 56 -32.13 1.02 4.26
C ALA A 56 -31.53 2.23 4.99
N LEU A 57 -30.21 2.18 5.17
CA LEU A 57 -29.39 3.25 5.72
C LEU A 57 -29.51 4.54 4.87
N PRO A 58 -29.31 5.73 5.47
CA PRO A 58 -29.28 6.98 4.73
C PRO A 58 -28.21 6.92 3.63
N TRP A 59 -28.60 7.14 2.38
CA TRP A 59 -27.69 7.07 1.23
C TRP A 59 -26.49 8.01 1.34
N LYS A 60 -26.66 9.14 2.03
CA LYS A 60 -25.56 10.07 2.33
C LYS A 60 -24.47 9.36 3.14
N ASP A 61 -24.84 8.67 4.21
CA ASP A 61 -23.90 7.98 5.10
C ASP A 61 -23.27 6.78 4.38
N VAL A 62 -24.05 6.05 3.59
CA VAL A 62 -23.55 4.96 2.74
C VAL A 62 -22.52 5.49 1.73
N SER A 63 -22.80 6.61 1.06
CA SER A 63 -21.86 7.20 0.08
C SER A 63 -20.55 7.66 0.73
N ILE A 64 -20.62 8.23 1.93
CA ILE A 64 -19.44 8.67 2.68
C ILE A 64 -18.61 7.46 3.08
N ALA A 65 -19.24 6.44 3.67
CA ALA A 65 -18.55 5.21 4.06
C ALA A 65 -17.90 4.51 2.86
N MET A 66 -18.59 4.45 1.72
CA MET A 66 -18.03 3.90 0.48
C MET A 66 -16.86 4.73 -0.06
N GLU A 67 -16.93 6.06 0.01
CA GLU A 67 -15.84 6.94 -0.41
C GLU A 67 -14.59 6.74 0.46
N GLU A 68 -14.76 6.67 1.78
CA GLU A 68 -13.67 6.43 2.73
C GLU A 68 -13.00 5.06 2.49
N ASP A 69 -13.81 4.00 2.36
CA ASP A 69 -13.30 2.66 2.08
C ASP A 69 -12.58 2.61 0.72
N ASN A 70 -13.11 3.29 -0.30
CA ASN A 70 -12.47 3.37 -1.61
C ASN A 70 -11.12 4.11 -1.54
N LYS A 71 -11.05 5.24 -0.82
CA LYS A 71 -9.78 5.96 -0.57
C LYS A 71 -8.75 5.05 0.11
N LEU A 72 -9.17 4.28 1.11
CA LEU A 72 -8.29 3.34 1.81
C LEU A 72 -7.79 2.23 0.87
N LYS A 73 -8.69 1.63 0.07
CA LYS A 73 -8.35 0.60 -0.92
C LYS A 73 -7.40 1.12 -1.99
N LEU A 74 -7.62 2.33 -2.51
CA LEU A 74 -6.75 2.95 -3.50
C LEU A 74 -5.34 3.22 -2.95
N ARG A 75 -5.25 3.75 -1.72
CA ARG A 75 -3.95 3.95 -1.04
C ARG A 75 -3.20 2.62 -0.87
N LYS A 76 -3.90 1.59 -0.37
CA LYS A 76 -3.32 0.25 -0.20
C LYS A 76 -2.90 -0.35 -1.54
N ASN A 77 -3.71 -0.23 -2.58
CA ASN A 77 -3.37 -0.72 -3.92
C ASN A 77 -2.11 -0.04 -4.47
N LYS A 78 -2.01 1.29 -4.32
CA LYS A 78 -0.81 2.04 -4.74
C LYS A 78 0.43 1.56 -3.99
N GLN A 79 0.34 1.38 -2.68
CA GLN A 79 1.45 0.86 -1.86
C GLN A 79 1.87 -0.54 -2.30
N LEU A 80 0.91 -1.45 -2.50
CA LEU A 80 1.17 -2.82 -2.93
C LEU A 80 1.82 -2.86 -4.32
N LYS A 81 1.36 -2.04 -5.27
CA LYS A 81 1.98 -1.93 -6.59
C LYS A 81 3.43 -1.44 -6.52
N LEU A 82 3.72 -0.48 -5.66
CA LEU A 82 5.09 -0.01 -5.44
C LEU A 82 5.96 -1.13 -4.85
N GLN A 83 5.46 -1.85 -3.84
CA GLN A 83 6.16 -2.99 -3.26
C GLN A 83 6.40 -4.09 -4.30
N GLU A 84 5.39 -4.45 -5.09
CA GLU A 84 5.49 -5.44 -6.15
C GLU A 84 6.59 -5.06 -7.16
N GLN A 85 6.61 -3.81 -7.62
CA GLN A 85 7.64 -3.33 -8.53
C GLN A 85 9.04 -3.40 -7.92
N MET A 86 9.18 -3.04 -6.65
CA MET A 86 10.45 -3.16 -5.92
C MET A 86 10.91 -4.62 -5.83
N TYR A 87 10.03 -5.53 -5.42
CA TYR A 87 10.36 -6.96 -5.31
C TYR A 87 10.68 -7.58 -6.67
N ARG A 88 9.93 -7.24 -7.73
CA ARG A 88 10.22 -7.71 -9.10
C ARG A 88 11.62 -7.29 -9.56
N ARG A 89 12.03 -6.05 -9.26
CA ARG A 89 13.39 -5.56 -9.56
C ARG A 89 14.43 -6.35 -8.75
N LEU A 90 14.21 -6.50 -7.44
CA LEU A 90 15.11 -7.25 -6.55
C LEU A 90 15.31 -8.70 -7.03
N VAL A 91 14.23 -9.42 -7.35
CA VAL A 91 14.30 -10.80 -7.83
C VAL A 91 15.05 -10.89 -9.17
N SER A 92 14.80 -9.95 -10.09
CA SER A 92 15.52 -9.90 -11.38
C SER A 92 17.02 -9.69 -11.20
N TYR A 93 17.42 -8.75 -10.34
CA TYR A 93 18.83 -8.51 -10.02
C TYR A 93 19.46 -9.72 -9.34
N MET A 94 18.76 -10.32 -8.38
CA MET A 94 19.25 -11.51 -7.68
C MET A 94 19.41 -12.71 -8.59
N HIS A 95 18.46 -12.93 -9.49
CA HIS A 95 18.56 -14.02 -10.45
C HIS A 95 19.80 -13.87 -11.35
N LYS A 96 20.05 -12.65 -11.86
CA LYS A 96 21.25 -12.37 -12.66
C LYS A 96 22.53 -12.55 -11.86
N TRP A 97 22.55 -12.04 -10.62
CA TRP A 97 23.69 -12.16 -9.73
C TRP A 97 24.01 -13.62 -9.40
N ALA A 98 23.00 -14.40 -8.98
CA ALA A 98 23.17 -15.82 -8.67
C ALA A 98 23.67 -16.61 -9.88
N LEU A 99 23.15 -16.35 -11.09
CA LEU A 99 23.64 -17.00 -12.31
C LEU A 99 25.12 -16.68 -12.59
N GLN A 100 25.59 -15.47 -12.30
CA GLN A 100 26.99 -15.11 -12.48
C GLN A 100 27.90 -15.77 -11.44
N VAL A 101 27.45 -15.82 -10.18
CA VAL A 101 28.19 -16.47 -9.10
C VAL A 101 28.28 -17.99 -9.29
N ILE A 102 27.17 -18.64 -9.67
CA ILE A 102 27.08 -20.10 -9.84
C ILE A 102 27.79 -20.57 -11.13
N ARG A 103 27.91 -19.72 -12.15
CA ARG A 103 28.62 -20.05 -13.41
C ARG A 103 30.14 -19.91 -13.32
N SER A 104 30.69 -19.49 -12.18
CA SER A 104 32.13 -19.54 -11.96
C SER A 104 32.64 -20.99 -12.08
N PRO A 105 33.82 -21.25 -12.68
CA PRO A 105 34.26 -22.59 -13.07
C PRO A 105 34.20 -23.61 -11.93
N LYS A 106 33.97 -24.87 -12.32
CA LYS A 106 33.43 -26.02 -11.58
C LYS A 106 34.21 -26.50 -10.34
N ASP A 107 35.16 -25.75 -9.82
CA ASP A 107 35.72 -26.01 -8.50
C ASP A 107 34.82 -25.42 -7.42
N SER A 108 33.75 -26.18 -7.16
CA SER A 108 32.68 -25.97 -6.17
C SER A 108 33.13 -25.49 -4.79
N GLN A 109 34.42 -25.58 -4.46
CA GLN A 109 34.97 -25.23 -3.15
C GLN A 109 35.32 -23.73 -3.04
N TYR A 110 35.36 -23.01 -4.16
CA TYR A 110 35.77 -21.60 -4.20
C TYR A 110 34.78 -20.67 -4.91
N ALA A 111 33.58 -21.13 -5.27
CA ALA A 111 32.57 -20.30 -5.95
C ALA A 111 32.21 -19.01 -5.18
N TRP A 112 32.34 -19.02 -3.84
CA TRP A 112 32.13 -17.85 -3.00
C TRP A 112 33.21 -16.76 -3.17
N ARG A 113 34.44 -17.12 -3.57
CA ARG A 113 35.55 -16.17 -3.76
C ARG A 113 35.37 -15.28 -4.99
N HIS A 114 34.61 -15.75 -5.97
CA HIS A 114 34.29 -15.00 -7.18
C HIS A 114 32.96 -14.22 -7.07
N SER A 115 32.41 -14.12 -5.86
CA SER A 115 31.16 -13.41 -5.61
C SER A 115 31.43 -11.91 -5.43
N PHE A 116 30.95 -11.09 -6.36
CA PHE A 116 30.94 -9.64 -6.19
C PHE A 116 29.66 -9.20 -5.46
N LEU A 117 29.75 -8.16 -4.64
CA LEU A 117 28.57 -7.60 -3.98
C LEU A 117 27.86 -6.59 -4.89
N PRO A 118 26.55 -6.73 -5.12
CA PRO A 118 25.78 -5.77 -5.93
C PRO A 118 25.82 -4.34 -5.36
N GLN A 119 25.69 -3.35 -6.25
CA GLN A 119 25.64 -1.93 -5.84
C GLN A 119 24.32 -1.57 -5.12
N ASP A 120 23.22 -2.21 -5.49
CA ASP A 120 21.90 -2.01 -4.86
C ASP A 120 21.89 -2.49 -3.40
N GLY A 121 21.44 -1.65 -2.48
CA GLY A 121 21.54 -1.92 -1.03
C GLY A 121 20.72 -3.12 -0.55
N ASN A 122 19.53 -3.34 -1.12
CA ASN A 122 18.68 -4.48 -0.74
C ASN A 122 19.24 -5.80 -1.28
N THR A 123 19.71 -5.78 -2.52
CA THR A 123 20.36 -6.93 -3.15
C THR A 123 21.68 -7.27 -2.44
N ARG A 124 22.44 -6.25 -2.02
CA ARG A 124 23.70 -6.41 -1.29
C ARG A 124 23.51 -7.13 0.04
N LYS A 125 22.50 -6.77 0.83
CA LYS A 125 22.24 -7.42 2.13
C LYS A 125 22.08 -8.93 1.97
N LEU A 126 21.19 -9.33 1.07
CA LEU A 126 20.97 -10.74 0.77
C LEU A 126 22.21 -11.42 0.16
N GLY A 127 23.03 -10.71 -0.62
CA GLY A 127 24.30 -11.22 -1.12
C GLY A 127 25.31 -11.49 0.02
N ILE A 128 25.38 -10.59 1.00
CA ILE A 128 26.18 -10.79 2.22
C ILE A 128 25.68 -12.00 3.01
N ASP A 129 24.36 -12.11 3.22
CA ASP A 129 23.76 -13.24 3.94
C ASP A 129 24.10 -14.57 3.25
N TRP A 130 23.99 -14.62 1.93
CA TRP A 130 24.31 -15.80 1.13
C TRP A 130 25.80 -16.17 1.24
N ILE A 131 26.72 -15.20 1.08
CA ILE A 131 28.17 -15.44 1.24
C ILE A 131 28.47 -15.95 2.66
N THR A 132 27.82 -15.37 3.66
CA THR A 132 28.00 -15.75 5.07
C THR A 132 27.56 -17.19 5.32
N GLN A 133 26.38 -17.58 4.83
CA GLN A 133 25.90 -18.97 4.92
C GLN A 133 26.81 -19.94 4.18
N MET A 134 27.29 -19.56 3.00
CA MET A 134 28.23 -20.39 2.23
C MET A 134 29.55 -20.58 2.99
N ILE A 135 30.11 -19.53 3.59
CA ILE A 135 31.33 -19.65 4.40
C ILE A 135 31.07 -20.54 5.60
N TYR A 136 29.99 -20.29 6.35
CA TYR A 136 29.64 -21.06 7.54
C TYR A 136 29.51 -22.55 7.26
N HIS A 137 28.73 -22.93 6.24
CA HIS A 137 28.52 -24.34 5.90
C HIS A 137 29.73 -25.00 5.23
N ASN A 138 30.60 -24.25 4.55
CA ASN A 138 31.83 -24.80 3.97
C ASN A 138 33.02 -24.81 4.93
N THR A 139 32.91 -24.19 6.11
CA THR A 139 34.03 -24.04 7.05
C THR A 139 34.59 -25.41 7.44
N ASP A 140 33.75 -26.33 7.90
CA ASP A 140 34.21 -27.66 8.36
C ASP A 140 34.86 -28.47 7.23
N SER A 141 34.28 -28.42 6.03
CA SER A 141 34.84 -29.10 4.86
C SER A 141 36.21 -28.53 4.47
N MET A 142 36.39 -27.20 4.57
CA MET A 142 37.65 -26.53 4.26
C MET A 142 38.70 -26.82 5.34
N LEU A 143 38.30 -26.82 6.62
CA LEU A 143 39.16 -27.18 7.74
C LEU A 143 39.63 -28.64 7.62
N SER A 144 38.74 -29.57 7.26
CA SER A 144 39.09 -30.97 7.03
C SER A 144 40.02 -31.16 5.83
N LYS A 145 39.76 -30.46 4.72
CA LYS A 145 40.58 -30.56 3.51
C LYS A 145 42.01 -30.04 3.73
N TYR A 146 42.13 -28.90 4.42
CA TYR A 146 43.40 -28.22 4.65
C TYR A 146 43.90 -28.42 6.08
N ASN A 147 43.60 -29.57 6.67
CA ASN A 147 43.83 -29.97 8.05
C ASN A 147 45.02 -29.26 8.73
N PHE A 148 44.79 -28.76 9.94
CA PHE A 148 45.85 -28.14 10.74
C PHE A 148 46.67 -29.21 11.46
N PRO A 149 47.99 -29.05 11.60
CA PRO A 149 48.79 -29.95 12.42
C PRO A 149 48.37 -29.90 13.89
N SER A 150 48.69 -30.97 14.64
CA SER A 150 48.45 -31.00 16.09
C SER A 150 49.08 -29.78 16.76
N ILE A 151 48.41 -29.25 17.78
CA ILE A 151 48.90 -28.13 18.61
C ILE A 151 50.25 -28.46 19.27
N ASP A 152 50.56 -29.76 19.44
CA ASP A 152 51.84 -30.24 19.94
C ASP A 152 53.05 -29.92 19.03
N ALA A 153 52.81 -29.50 17.78
CA ALA A 153 53.84 -29.11 16.83
C ALA A 153 54.48 -27.74 17.14
N GLY A 154 53.97 -27.01 18.14
CA GLY A 154 54.51 -25.74 18.62
C GLY A 154 53.51 -24.57 18.54
N PRO A 155 53.76 -23.45 19.25
CA PRO A 155 52.80 -22.35 19.43
C PRO A 155 52.54 -21.52 18.17
N TYR A 156 53.33 -21.72 17.11
CA TYR A 156 53.20 -21.03 15.84
C TYR A 156 53.56 -21.97 14.70
N HIS A 157 52.61 -22.21 13.81
CA HIS A 157 52.79 -23.04 12.63
C HIS A 157 52.49 -22.24 11.36
N TYR A 158 53.37 -22.39 10.38
CA TYR A 158 53.29 -21.74 9.08
C TYR A 158 53.45 -22.82 8.01
N ASP A 159 52.48 -22.91 7.11
CA ASP A 159 52.55 -23.83 5.98
C ASP A 159 52.17 -23.13 4.68
N PHE A 160 52.97 -23.36 3.65
CA PHE A 160 52.80 -22.83 2.32
C PHE A 160 52.91 -23.98 1.32
N GLN A 161 51.82 -24.24 0.62
CA GLN A 161 51.75 -25.24 -0.43
C GLN A 161 51.43 -24.54 -1.75
N MET A 162 52.16 -24.88 -2.81
CA MET A 162 51.90 -24.40 -4.16
C MET A 162 51.68 -25.59 -5.08
N SER A 163 50.57 -25.56 -5.81
CA SER A 163 50.20 -26.59 -6.78
C SER A 163 49.84 -25.94 -8.12
N LEU A 164 50.02 -26.70 -9.19
CA LEU A 164 49.46 -26.35 -10.50
C LEU A 164 48.02 -26.86 -10.56
N SER A 165 47.11 -25.95 -10.87
CA SER A 165 45.70 -26.27 -11.13
C SER A 165 45.54 -26.98 -12.48
N GLN A 166 44.37 -27.55 -12.73
CA GLN A 166 44.04 -28.18 -14.02
C GLN A 166 44.05 -27.18 -15.19
N ASP A 167 43.90 -25.89 -14.90
CA ASP A 167 43.86 -24.80 -15.88
C ASP A 167 45.23 -24.09 -16.06
N ASP A 168 46.35 -24.74 -15.73
CA ASP A 168 47.72 -24.16 -15.76
C ASP A 168 47.89 -22.86 -14.93
N LEU A 169 46.99 -22.64 -13.97
CA LEU A 169 47.07 -21.56 -13.00
C LEU A 169 47.82 -22.01 -11.74
N PHE A 170 48.63 -21.11 -11.17
CA PHE A 170 49.24 -21.35 -9.87
C PHE A 170 48.20 -21.21 -8.75
N GLU A 171 47.96 -22.28 -8.02
CA GLU A 171 47.22 -22.26 -6.77
C GLU A 171 48.20 -22.31 -5.61
N TYR A 172 48.01 -21.41 -4.64
CA TYR A 172 48.76 -21.47 -3.40
C TYR A 172 47.80 -21.52 -2.21
N ILE A 173 48.16 -22.35 -1.23
CA ILE A 173 47.50 -22.47 0.05
C ILE A 173 48.48 -21.98 1.10
N TRP A 174 48.08 -20.93 1.81
CA TRP A 174 48.84 -20.42 2.94
C TRP A 174 48.01 -20.62 4.20
N ARG A 175 48.57 -21.39 5.14
CA ARG A 175 48.01 -21.64 6.47
C ARG A 175 48.90 -21.04 7.54
N THR A 176 48.27 -20.41 8.52
CA THR A 176 48.92 -19.98 9.76
C THR A 176 48.07 -20.44 10.93
N GLN A 177 48.72 -21.01 11.94
CA GLN A 177 48.09 -21.38 13.20
C GLN A 177 48.95 -20.80 14.31
N LYS A 178 48.29 -20.11 15.24
CA LYS A 178 48.95 -19.51 16.40
C LYS A 178 48.12 -19.83 17.63
N GLU A 179 48.74 -20.46 18.60
CA GLU A 179 48.13 -20.61 19.91
C GLU A 179 48.28 -19.29 20.68
N ILE A 180 47.16 -18.77 21.15
CA ILE A 180 47.14 -17.54 21.94
C ILE A 180 46.51 -17.88 23.28
N GLN A 181 47.30 -17.78 24.36
CA GLN A 181 46.78 -17.95 25.71
C GLN A 181 46.09 -16.65 26.14
N LEU A 182 44.79 -16.55 25.85
CA LEU A 182 43.92 -15.49 26.35
C LEU A 182 42.90 -16.10 27.31
N PRO A 183 42.59 -15.43 28.44
CA PRO A 183 41.47 -15.84 29.28
C PRO A 183 40.16 -15.71 28.48
N PHE A 184 39.31 -16.74 28.56
CA PHE A 184 38.07 -16.83 27.78
C PHE A 184 36.97 -15.85 28.23
N ASP A 185 37.13 -15.20 29.38
CA ASP A 185 36.18 -14.25 29.94
C ASP A 185 36.77 -12.83 30.01
N GLN A 186 36.25 -11.93 29.16
CA GLN A 186 36.20 -10.48 29.37
C GLN A 186 34.85 -9.94 28.90
#